data_AF-A0A1H9TRY3-F1
#
_entry.id   AF-A0A1H9TRY3-F1
#
_cell.length_a   1.000
_cell.length_b   1.000
_cell.length_c   1.000
_cell.angle_alpha   90.00
_cell.angle_beta   90.00
_cell.angle_gamma   90.00
#
_symmetry.space_group_name_H-M   'P 1'
#
loop_
_entity.id
_entity.type
_entity.pdbx_description
1 polymer ?
#
loop_
_entity_poly.entity_id
_entity_poly.type
_entity_poly.pdbx_seq_one_letter_code
_entity_poly.pdbx_strand_id
1 'polypeptide(L)' 'MLQHILDGHNNRKIAELLYLAPSTVSTVISHLLKKLDANDRTDAMVKIIRNGWVDALREIFPNRPCEKPQGRFFAAWKI' A
#
# COMPACT_ATOMS: atom_id res chain seq x y z
N MET A 1 7.82 -0.47 -0.31
CA MET A 1 7.28 -0.28 1.06
C MET A 1 5.76 -0.35 1.13
N LEU A 2 4.99 0.47 0.39
CA LEU A 2 3.51 0.46 0.46
C LEU A 2 2.89 -0.91 0.15
N GLN A 3 3.41 -1.61 -0.86
CA GLN A 3 2.95 -2.97 -1.15
C GLN A 3 3.15 -3.91 0.04
N HIS A 4 4.31 -3.89 0.70
CA HIS A 4 4.52 -4.73 1.89
C HIS A 4 3.64 -4.35 3.08
N ILE A 5 3.22 -3.09 3.17
CA ILE A 5 2.21 -2.67 4.16
C ILE A 5 0.87 -3.32 3.83
N LEU A 6 0.49 -3.34 2.53
CA LEU A 6 -0.71 -4.01 2.01
C LEU A 6 -0.68 -5.53 2.22
N ASP A 7 0.47 -6.16 1.96
CA ASP A 7 0.71 -7.58 2.15
C ASP A 7 0.72 -8.00 3.65
N GLY A 8 0.44 -7.08 4.57
CA GLY A 8 0.31 -7.37 6.00
C GLY A 8 1.62 -7.49 6.78
N HIS A 9 2.78 -7.20 6.17
CA HIS A 9 4.07 -7.32 6.86
C HIS A 9 4.20 -6.31 8.01
N ASN A 10 4.69 -6.75 9.18
CA ASN A 10 5.02 -5.83 10.27
C ASN A 10 6.31 -5.04 9.97
N ASN A 11 6.57 -3.98 10.75
CA ASN A 11 7.70 -3.08 10.50
C ASN A 11 9.06 -3.80 10.51
N ARG A 12 9.21 -4.82 11.35
CA ARG A 12 10.44 -5.65 11.38
C ARG A 12 10.61 -6.41 10.07
N LYS A 13 9.56 -7.07 9.58
CA LYS A 13 9.62 -7.83 8.32
C LYS A 13 9.86 -6.91 7.12
N ILE A 14 9.25 -5.73 7.11
CA ILE A 14 9.50 -4.71 6.08
C ILE A 14 10.96 -4.24 6.12
N ALA A 15 11.52 -4.05 7.31
CA ALA A 15 12.91 -3.66 7.50
C ALA A 15 13.87 -4.73 6.93
N GLU A 16 13.60 -6.01 7.20
CA GLU A 16 14.35 -7.14 6.62
C GLU A 16 14.25 -7.17 5.08
N LEU A 17 13.02 -7.10 4.53
CA LEU A 17 12.77 -7.18 3.08
C LEU A 17 13.40 -6.03 2.30
N LEU A 18 13.51 -4.85 2.91
CA LEU A 18 14.07 -3.65 2.30
C LEU A 18 15.51 -3.36 2.71
N TYR A 19 16.13 -4.22 3.54
CA TYR A 19 17.47 -4.03 4.11
C TYR A 19 17.63 -2.66 4.82
N LEU A 20 16.61 -2.25 5.57
CA LEU A 20 16.57 -0.99 6.33
C LEU A 20 16.61 -1.25 7.84
N ALA A 21 16.96 -0.21 8.61
CA ALA A 21 16.76 -0.27 10.05
C ALA A 21 15.27 -0.20 10.42
N PRO A 22 14.80 -0.92 11.46
CA PRO A 22 13.40 -0.87 11.91
C PRO A 22 12.93 0.54 12.29
N SER A 23 13.83 1.36 12.84
CA SER A 23 13.57 2.78 13.16
C SER A 23 13.24 3.59 11.91
N THR A 24 14.00 3.41 10.83
CA THR A 24 13.74 4.06 9.53
C THR A 24 12.36 3.69 9.00
N VAL A 25 11.98 2.41 9.08
CA VAL A 25 10.64 1.96 8.66
C VAL A 25 9.56 2.66 9.47
N SER A 26 9.70 2.72 10.79
CA SER A 26 8.75 3.42 11.65
C SER A 26 8.62 4.92 11.29
N THR A 27 9.75 5.61 11.08
CA THR A 27 9.74 7.02 10.66
C THR A 27 9.03 7.21 9.31
N VAL A 28 9.32 6.35 8.33
CA VAL A 28 8.68 6.42 7.01
C VAL A 28 7.18 6.16 7.12
N ILE A 29 6.73 5.20 7.94
CA ILE A 29 5.29 4.97 8.20
C ILE A 29 4.66 6.22 8.83
N SER A 30 5.27 6.81 9.85
CA SER A 30 4.74 8.03 10.47
C SER A 30 4.61 9.18 9.46
N HIS A 31 5.59 9.37 8.59
CA HIS A 31 5.52 10.38 7.53
C HIS A 31 4.46 10.05 6.48
N LEU A 32 4.30 8.77 6.13
CA LEU A 32 3.27 8.30 5.21
C LEU A 32 1.86 8.55 5.76
N LEU A 33 1.60 8.20 7.02
CA LEU A 33 0.31 8.43 7.67
C LEU A 33 -0.05 9.92 7.65
N LYS A 34 0.89 10.80 7.99
CA LYS A 34 0.71 12.26 7.91
C LYS A 34 0.38 12.74 6.50
N LYS A 35 1.09 12.24 5.47
CA LYS A 35 0.84 12.62 4.07
C LYS A 35 -0.49 12.11 3.53
N LEU A 36 -0.97 10.98 4.04
CA LEU A 36 -2.28 10.40 3.70
C LEU A 36 -3.42 10.96 4.54
N ASP A 37 -3.12 11.79 5.54
CA ASP A 37 -4.06 12.22 6.58
C ASP A 37 -4.74 11.01 7.27
N ALA A 38 -4.01 9.90 7.41
CA ALA A 38 -4.54 8.64 7.91
C ALA A 38 -4.39 8.53 9.42
N ASN A 39 -5.45 8.07 10.10
CA ASN A 39 -5.46 7.93 11.56
C ASN A 39 -4.63 6.73 12.03
N ASP A 40 -4.65 5.65 11.27
CA ASP A 40 -3.91 4.43 11.56
C ASP A 40 -3.49 3.72 10.27
N ARG A 41 -2.83 2.57 10.45
CA ARG A 41 -2.33 1.74 9.35
C ARG A 41 -3.46 1.20 8.46
N THR A 42 -4.60 0.85 9.03
CA THR A 42 -5.75 0.31 8.29
C THR A 42 -6.39 1.41 7.44
N ASP A 43 -6.59 2.60 8.01
CA ASP A 43 -7.08 3.78 7.29
C ASP A 43 -6.13 4.15 6.14
N ALA A 44 -4.81 4.13 6.38
CA ALA A 44 -3.83 4.35 5.33
C ALA A 44 -3.92 3.31 4.21
N MET A 45 -4.10 2.02 4.53
CA MET A 45 -4.27 0.97 3.51
C MET A 45 -5.51 1.23 2.66
N VAL A 46 -6.65 1.57 3.26
CA VAL A 46 -7.88 1.91 2.52
C VAL A 46 -7.64 3.10 1.59
N LYS A 47 -6.99 4.16 2.06
CA LYS A 47 -6.67 5.34 1.24
C LYS A 47 -5.72 5.02 0.08
N ILE A 48 -4.69 4.23 0.32
CA ILE A 48 -3.71 3.82 -0.70
C ILE A 48 -4.40 2.98 -1.79
N ILE A 49 -5.28 2.04 -1.41
CA ILE A 49 -6.06 1.22 -2.35
C ILE A 49 -6.98 2.11 -3.18
N ARG A 50 -7.75 2.99 -2.54
CA ARG A 50 -8.67 3.92 -3.23
C ARG A 50 -7.96 4.85 -4.21
N ASN A 51 -6.72 5.24 -3.88
CA ASN A 51 -5.90 6.09 -4.73
C ASN A 51 -5.16 5.31 -5.85
N GLY A 52 -5.25 3.97 -5.87
CA GLY A 52 -4.58 3.13 -6.86
C GLY A 52 -3.05 3.19 -6.79
N TRP A 53 -2.48 3.35 -5.60
CA TRP A 53 -1.01 3.41 -5.41
C TRP A 53 -0.35 2.05 -5.20
N VAL A 54 -1.17 1.01 -5.01
CA VAL A 54 -0.76 -0.38 -4.79
C VAL A 54 -1.71 -1.31 -5.53
N ASP A 55 -1.25 -2.52 -5.83
CA ASP A 55 -2.06 -3.56 -6.43
C ASP A 55 -2.60 -4.49 -5.34
N ALA A 56 -3.91 -4.42 -5.09
CA ALA A 56 -4.61 -5.29 -4.14
C ALA A 56 -4.83 -6.72 -4.66
N LEU A 57 -4.62 -6.97 -5.95
CA LEU A 57 -4.78 -8.28 -6.59
C LEU A 57 -3.45 -8.87 -7.07
N ARG A 58 -2.33 -8.38 -6.53
CA ARG A 58 -0.99 -8.79 -6.96
C ARG A 58 -0.75 -10.28 -6.85
N GLU A 59 -1.32 -10.96 -5.83
CA GLU A 59 -1.18 -12.41 -5.67
C GLU A 59 -1.81 -13.20 -6.82
N ILE A 60 -2.88 -12.67 -7.43
CA ILE A 60 -3.57 -13.30 -8.56
C ILE A 60 -2.85 -12.96 -9.88
N PHE A 61 -2.25 -11.77 -9.98
CA PHE A 61 -1.56 -11.31 -11.19
C PHE A 61 -0.20 -10.66 -10.85
N PRO A 62 0.87 -11.45 -10.64
CA PRO A 62 2.14 -10.97 -10.09
C PRO A 62 2.88 -9.95 -10.97
N ASN A 63 2.58 -9.92 -12.27
CA ASN A 63 3.19 -9.05 -13.28
C ASN A 63 2.21 -8.02 -13.86
N ARG A 64 1.04 -7.81 -13.25
CA ARG A 64 0.15 -6.73 -13.67
C ARG A 64 0.84 -5.39 -13.38
N PRO A 65 1.01 -4.50 -14.37
CA PRO A 65 1.48 -3.15 -14.08
C PRO A 65 0.46 -2.44 -13.19
N CYS A 66 0.95 -1.71 -12.18
CA CYS A 66 0.13 -0.84 -11.34
C CYS A 66 -0.30 0.38 -12.18
N GLU A 67 -1.23 0.19 -13.10
CA GLU A 67 -1.83 1.25 -13.90
C GLU A 67 -2.79 2.02 -13.01
N LYS A 68 -2.57 3.34 -12.89
CA LYS A 68 -3.55 4.20 -12.22
C LYS A 68 -4.85 4.10 -13.02
N PRO A 69 -6.02 3.90 -12.38
CA PRO A 69 -7.27 3.95 -13.08
C PRO A 69 -7.48 5.39 -13.57
N GLN A 70 -7.02 5.68 -14.78
CA GLN A 70 -7.28 6.93 -15.47
C GLN A 70 -8.75 6.87 -15.91
N GLY A 71 -9.64 7.21 -14.97
CA GLY A 71 -11.07 7.49 -15.20
C GLY A 71 -11.83 6.52 -16.11
N ARG A 72 -12.13 5.30 -15.64
CA ARG A 72 -13.36 4.55 -16.02
C ARG A 72 -13.59 3.18 -15.35
N PHE A 73 -12.81 2.79 -14.34
CA PHE A 73 -12.84 1.39 -13.87
C PHE A 73 -13.90 1.02 -12.82
N PHE A 74 -14.71 1.96 -12.31
CA PHE A 74 -15.78 1.62 -11.36
C PHE A 74 -17.04 1.00 -12.01
N ALA A 75 -17.15 0.96 -13.33
CA ALA A 75 -18.34 0.43 -14.01
C ALA A 75 -18.37 -1.11 -14.16
N ALA A 76 -17.29 -1.82 -13.84
CA ALA A 76 -17.17 -3.26 -14.13
C ALA A 76 -17.36 -4.19 -12.91
N TRP A 77 -17.64 -3.65 -11.72
CA TRP A 77 -18.00 -4.45 -10.54
C TRP A 77 -19.48 -4.23 -10.17
N LYS A 78 -20.34 -4.48 -11.16
CA LYS A 78 -21.78 -4.64 -10.98
C LYS A 78 -22.24 -5.86 -11.78
N ILE A 79 -21.88 -7.04 -11.28
CA ILE A 79 -22.53 -8.32 -11.57
C ILE A 79 -22.59 -9.06 -10.24
#